data_AF-A0A0F9I2M9-F1
#
_entry.id   AF-A0A0F9I2M9-F1
#
_cell.length_a   1.000
_cell.length_b   1.000
_cell.length_c   1.000
_cell.angle_alpha   90.00
_cell.angle_beta   90.00
_cell.angle_gamma   90.00
#
_symmetry.space_group_name_H-M   'P 1'
#
loop_
_entity.id
_entity.type
_entity.pdbx_description
1 polymer ?
#
loop_
_entity_poly.entity_id
_entity_poly.type
_entity_poly.pdbx_seq_one_letter_code
_entity_poly.pdbx_strand_id
1 'polypeptide(L)' 'MNSRKLIRKEVKYNMECLKPGGGFIASNIHNITAEVPPENIIAMFDAIKENRMYS' A
#
# COMPACT_ATOMS: atom_id res chain seq x y z
N MET A 1 -7.87 -1.96 15.36
CA MET A 1 -6.49 -1.65 14.92
C MET A 1 -6.07 -2.72 13.93
N ASN A 2 -5.91 -2.37 12.65
CA ASN A 2 -5.46 -3.34 11.64
C ASN A 2 -4.02 -3.75 11.94
N SER A 3 -3.72 -5.04 11.84
CA SER A 3 -2.33 -5.48 12.00
C SER A 3 -1.50 -5.01 10.81
N ARG A 4 -0.22 -4.68 11.03
CA ARG A 4 0.74 -4.33 9.96
C ARG A 4 0.78 -5.39 8.85
N LYS A 5 0.58 -6.66 9.20
CA LYS A 5 0.49 -7.79 8.26
C LYS A 5 -0.71 -7.66 7.32
N LEU A 6 -1.86 -7.24 7.84
CA LEU A 6 -3.06 -7.01 7.02
C LEU A 6 -2.82 -5.86 6.04
N ILE A 7 -2.26 -4.72 6.49
CA ILE A 7 -1.94 -3.58 5.61
C ILE A 7 -1.03 -4.00 4.45
N ARG A 8 0.05 -4.73 4.74
CA ARG A 8 0.98 -5.22 3.71
C ARG A 8 0.31 -6.15 2.70
N LYS A 9 -0.61 -7.02 3.17
CA LYS A 9 -1.38 -7.93 2.32
C LYS A 9 -2.32 -7.17 1.38
N GLU A 10 -3.06 -6.19 1.90
CA GLU A 10 -3.98 -5.36 1.11
C GLU A 10 -3.24 -4.52 0.07
N VAL A 11 -2.12 -3.89 0.45
CA VAL A 11 -1.29 -3.12 -0.49
C VAL A 11 -0.76 -3.99 -1.61
N LYS A 12 -0.26 -5.19 -1.28
CA LYS A 12 0.20 -6.15 -2.29
C LYS A 12 -0.93 -6.54 -3.24
N TYR A 13 -2.10 -6.88 -2.73
CA TYR A 13 -3.27 -7.23 -3.53
C TYR A 13 -3.66 -6.09 -4.50
N ASN A 14 -3.75 -4.86 -4.00
CA ASN A 14 -4.07 -3.70 -4.84
C ASN A 14 -3.02 -3.48 -5.94
N MET A 15 -1.74 -3.66 -5.64
CA MET A 15 -0.67 -3.56 -6.64
C MET A 15 -0.75 -4.69 -7.67
N GLU A 16 -1.06 -5.92 -7.28
CA GLU A 16 -1.25 -7.03 -8.22
C GLU A 16 -2.41 -6.76 -9.20
N CYS A 17 -3.47 -6.10 -8.74
CA CYS A 17 -4.61 -5.74 -9.59
C CYS A 17 -4.34 -4.52 -10.49
N LEU A 18 -3.70 -3.48 -9.97
CA LEU A 18 -3.67 -2.15 -10.61
C LEU A 18 -2.34 -1.82 -11.30
N LYS A 19 -1.23 -2.42 -10.86
CA LYS A 19 0.11 -2.18 -11.42
C LYS A 19 0.34 -2.75 -12.83
N PRO A 20 -0.22 -3.90 -13.24
CA PRO A 20 0.07 -4.50 -14.54
C PRO A 20 -0.14 -3.52 -15.71
N GLY A 21 0.76 -3.54 -16.69
CA GLY A 21 0.71 -2.62 -17.84
C GLY A 21 1.38 -1.25 -17.61
N GLY A 22 1.87 -0.97 -16.40
CA GLY A 22 2.55 0.30 -16.10
C GLY A 22 1.57 1.44 -15.78
N GLY A 23 2.10 2.65 -15.54
CA GLY A 23 1.28 3.85 -15.32
C GLY A 23 0.57 3.93 -13.96
N PHE A 24 0.72 2.93 -13.09
CA PHE A 24 0.10 2.92 -11.77
C PHE A 24 0.88 3.76 -10.75
N ILE A 25 0.19 4.69 -10.09
CA ILE A 25 0.71 5.48 -8.96
C ILE A 25 0.03 4.99 -7.68
N ALA A 26 0.78 4.37 -6.78
CA ALA A 26 0.27 3.92 -5.49
C ALA A 26 0.01 5.13 -4.56
N SER A 27 -1.27 5.37 -4.24
CA SER A 27 -1.73 6.45 -3.36
C SER A 27 -2.99 6.02 -2.61
N ASN A 28 -3.25 6.68 -1.49
CA ASN A 28 -4.57 6.67 -0.85
C ASN A 28 -5.62 7.33 -1.77
N ILE A 29 -6.85 6.81 -1.75
CA ILE A 29 -8.00 7.37 -2.49
C ILE A 29 -8.66 8.54 -1.76
N HIS A 30 -8.40 8.68 -0.46
CA HIS A 30 -8.86 9.76 0.41
C HIS A 30 -7.82 10.08 1.48
N ASN A 31 -7.94 11.25 2.09
CA ASN A 31 -7.04 11.81 3.09
C ASN A 31 -6.70 10.82 4.22
N ILE A 32 -5.49 10.91 4.75
CA ILE A 32 -5.12 10.26 6.02
C ILE A 32 -5.69 11.11 7.15
N THR A 33 -6.49 10.49 8.01
CA THR A 33 -7.15 11.13 9.16
C THR A 33 -6.37 10.90 10.45
N ALA A 34 -6.66 11.68 11.50
CA ALA A 34 -5.87 11.71 12.74
C ALA A 34 -5.86 10.37 13.50
N GLU A 35 -6.88 9.55 13.33
CA GLU A 35 -7.03 8.24 13.95
C GLU A 35 -6.21 7.13 13.28
N VAL A 36 -5.58 7.41 12.13
CA VAL A 36 -4.73 6.43 11.44
C VAL A 36 -3.38 6.36 12.16
N PRO A 37 -3.01 5.21 12.75
CA PRO A 37 -1.70 5.04 13.36
C PRO A 37 -0.57 5.23 12.33
N PRO A 38 0.50 5.98 12.65
CA PRO A 38 1.63 6.20 11.73
C PRO A 38 2.27 4.91 11.23
N GLU A 39 2.25 3.84 12.03
CA GLU A 39 2.81 2.53 11.67
C GLU A 39 2.10 1.90 10.47
N ASN A 40 0.83 2.23 10.24
CA ASN A 40 0.10 1.77 9.07
C ASN A 40 0.63 2.43 7.80
N ILE A 41 1.02 3.71 7.88
CA ILE A 41 1.62 4.44 6.76
C ILE A 41 2.97 3.83 6.43
N ILE A 42 3.80 3.57 7.45
CA ILE A 42 5.11 2.90 7.27
C ILE A 42 4.92 1.53 6.61
N ALA A 43 3.99 0.71 7.13
CA ALA A 43 3.70 -0.61 6.58
C ALA A 43 3.21 -0.55 5.12
N MET A 44 2.44 0.47 4.75
CA MET A 44 2.00 0.72 3.38
C MET A 44 3.20 1.04 2.47
N PHE A 45 4.06 1.98 2.87
CA PHE A 45 5.25 2.35 2.11
C PHE A 45 6.22 1.19 1.92
N ASP A 46 6.44 0.37 2.95
CA ASP A 46 7.31 -0.80 2.87
C ASP A 46 6.77 -1.83 1.88
N ALA A 47 5.47 -2.12 1.93
CA ALA A 47 4.84 -3.03 0.97
C ALA A 47 4.91 -2.49 -0.47
N ILE A 48 4.74 -1.18 -0.68
CA ILE A 48 4.92 -0.57 -2.00
C ILE A 48 6.36 -0.77 -2.49
N LYS A 49 7.36 -0.49 -1.65
CA LYS A 49 8.79 -0.64 -2.02
C LYS A 49 9.16 -2.07 -2.39
N GLU A 50 8.59 -3.05 -1.72
CA GLU A 50 8.81 -4.48 -2.01
C GLU A 50 8.21 -4.92 -3.35
N ASN A 51 7.09 -4.31 -3.78
CA ASN A 51 6.33 -4.78 -4.95
C ASN A 51 6.37 -3.80 -6.15
N ARG A 52 7.11 -2.69 -6.07
CA ARG A 52 7.15 -1.63 -7.11
C ARG A 52 7.85 -2.02 -8.41
N MET A 53 8.69 -3.06 -8.39
CA MET A 53 9.44 -3.47 -9.57
C MET A 53 8.49 -4.09 -10.61
N TYR A 54 8.77 -3.84 -11.88
CA TYR A 54 8.16 -4.53 -13.00
C TYR A 54 9.07 -5.70 -13.38
N SER A 55 8.48 -6.88 -13.51
CA SER A 55 9.11 -8.06 -14.10
C SER A 55 8.78 -8.11 -15.58
#